data_AF-A0A178CX82-F1
#
_entry.id   AF-A0A178CX82-F1
#
_cell.length_a   1.000
_cell.length_b   1.000
_cell.length_c   1.000
_cell.angle_alpha   90.00
_cell.angle_beta   90.00
_cell.angle_gamma   90.00
#
_symmetry.space_group_name_H-M   'P 1'
#
loop_
_entity.id
_entity.type
_entity.pdbx_description
1 polymer ?
#
loop_
_entity_poly.entity_id
_entity_poly.type
_entity_poly.pdbx_seq_one_letter_code
_entity_poly.pdbx_strand_id
1 'polypeptide(L)'
;MGSSRQKFKWTEKIRTTLTDLFGVKHPVMLAGMGVAAGPKLAAAVTNAGGIGVIGGHGYSPDGLREQIQELKSYLTDKDAPFGVDILLPQVGGNARKTNYDYTKGKLMELIDVVVESKARVFVSAIGVPPRQAVERLHAGGVLYMNMIGHPKHVQKCLDLDVDILCAQGGEAGGHTGDIPFSVLIPAVAKLLKGQKSAFTGVDVQLVAAGGVSGGESLAAALMLGASGVWVGTRFIVANEAGASKAHQEAVLSAGVDDTVRSVIFSGRPLRIRKTKYILNWEENRQEEIKALTGQGILPVLHDSEQHPDDDEILDNIHPYLMGIVAGLVNHRSSAKEILDEIVDGAAEKLRQGSVMLVNEPKL
;
A
#
# COMPACT_ATOMS: atom_id res chain seq x y z
N MET A 1 -42.70 -13.30 -10.09
CA MET A 1 -41.66 -13.54 -11.13
C MET A 1 -40.31 -13.26 -10.50
N GLY A 2 -39.65 -14.31 -10.02
CA GLY A 2 -38.36 -14.22 -9.32
C GLY A 2 -37.21 -14.08 -10.32
N SER A 3 -36.43 -13.01 -10.20
CA SER A 3 -35.17 -12.84 -10.91
C SER A 3 -34.11 -13.71 -10.24
N SER A 4 -33.92 -14.91 -10.78
CA SER A 4 -32.77 -15.76 -10.48
C SER A 4 -31.51 -15.11 -11.07
N ARG A 5 -30.84 -14.25 -10.31
CA ARG A 5 -29.44 -13.93 -10.55
C ARG A 5 -28.67 -15.24 -10.40
N GLN A 6 -28.21 -15.80 -11.52
CA GLN A 6 -27.22 -16.88 -11.53
C GLN A 6 -25.97 -16.35 -10.82
N LYS A 7 -25.87 -16.60 -9.50
CA LYS A 7 -24.64 -16.39 -8.75
C LYS A 7 -23.64 -17.39 -9.32
N PHE A 8 -22.69 -16.91 -10.13
CA PHE A 8 -21.48 -17.68 -10.39
C PHE A 8 -20.95 -18.17 -9.03
N LYS A 9 -20.89 -19.49 -8.83
CA LYS A 9 -20.29 -20.11 -7.64
C LYS A 9 -18.79 -19.87 -7.68
N TRP A 10 -18.37 -18.70 -7.22
CA TRP A 10 -16.98 -18.44 -6.87
C TRP A 10 -16.77 -18.92 -5.42
N THR A 11 -15.80 -19.80 -5.20
CA THR A 11 -15.50 -20.39 -3.89
C THR A 11 -14.58 -19.47 -3.08
N GLU A 12 -15.10 -18.89 -2.01
CA GLU A 12 -14.32 -18.19 -0.99
C GLU A 12 -13.44 -19.21 -0.24
N LYS A 13 -12.11 -19.03 -0.26
CA LYS A 13 -11.14 -19.96 0.39
C LYS A 13 -10.71 -19.50 1.78
N ILE A 14 -10.60 -18.19 2.00
CA ILE A 14 -10.19 -17.58 3.27
C ILE A 14 -11.14 -16.41 3.52
N ARG A 15 -11.92 -16.52 4.60
CA ARG A 15 -12.85 -15.49 5.05
C ARG A 15 -12.32 -14.81 6.30
N THR A 16 -12.34 -13.48 6.32
CA THR A 16 -11.94 -12.66 7.49
C THR A 16 -12.94 -11.53 7.70
N THR A 17 -12.88 -10.84 8.83
CA THR A 17 -13.71 -9.64 9.03
C THR A 17 -13.42 -8.55 7.98
N LEU A 18 -12.20 -8.51 7.42
CA LEU A 18 -11.87 -7.63 6.31
C LEU A 18 -12.67 -7.99 5.04
N THR A 19 -12.75 -9.26 4.67
CA THR A 19 -13.53 -9.68 3.50
C THR A 19 -15.02 -9.38 3.69
N ASP A 20 -15.55 -9.57 4.90
CA ASP A 20 -16.93 -9.23 5.27
C ASP A 20 -17.21 -7.73 5.18
N LEU A 21 -16.32 -6.87 5.69
CA LEU A 21 -16.47 -5.41 5.64
C LEU A 21 -16.50 -4.87 4.20
N PHE A 22 -15.68 -5.44 3.33
CA PHE A 22 -15.61 -5.02 1.93
C PHE A 22 -16.63 -5.72 1.03
N GLY A 23 -17.16 -6.88 1.44
CA GLY A 23 -17.99 -7.72 0.57
C GLY A 23 -17.18 -8.36 -0.56
N VAL A 24 -15.92 -8.71 -0.31
CA VAL A 24 -15.00 -9.32 -1.30
C VAL A 24 -14.66 -10.76 -0.94
N LYS A 25 -13.97 -11.47 -1.84
CA LYS A 25 -13.69 -12.91 -1.69
C LYS A 25 -12.35 -13.17 -1.01
N HIS A 26 -11.42 -12.23 -1.13
CA HIS A 26 -10.02 -12.48 -0.84
C HIS A 26 -9.48 -11.35 0.05
N PRO A 27 -8.77 -11.68 1.16
CA PRO A 27 -8.21 -10.68 2.07
C PRO A 27 -6.90 -10.09 1.50
N VAL A 28 -6.93 -9.68 0.23
CA VAL A 28 -5.79 -9.15 -0.52
C VAL A 28 -6.19 -7.79 -1.10
N MET A 29 -5.45 -6.76 -0.71
CA MET A 29 -5.59 -5.40 -1.20
C MET A 29 -4.40 -5.04 -2.08
N LEU A 30 -4.67 -4.42 -3.23
CA LEU A 30 -3.65 -3.77 -4.04
C LEU A 30 -3.15 -2.52 -3.32
N ALA A 31 -1.83 -2.34 -3.28
CA ALA A 31 -1.26 -1.09 -2.78
C ALA A 31 -1.53 0.09 -3.71
N GLY A 32 -1.96 1.23 -3.15
CA GLY A 32 -2.02 2.51 -3.84
C GLY A 32 -0.61 3.00 -4.22
N MET A 33 -0.14 2.62 -5.39
CA MET A 33 1.17 3.01 -5.93
C MET A 33 0.98 4.08 -7.00
N GLY A 34 1.49 5.28 -6.78
CA GLY A 34 1.50 6.32 -7.82
C GLY A 34 2.12 5.79 -9.11
N VAL A 35 1.46 6.04 -10.25
CA VAL A 35 1.78 5.51 -11.58
C VAL A 35 1.55 3.98 -11.74
N ALA A 36 2.11 3.14 -10.87
CA ALA A 36 2.04 1.68 -11.05
C ALA A 36 0.63 1.09 -10.82
N ALA A 37 -0.10 1.58 -9.82
CA ALA A 37 -1.46 1.16 -9.49
C ALA A 37 -2.50 2.09 -10.13
N GLY A 38 -2.48 2.14 -11.46
CA GLY A 38 -3.47 2.86 -12.26
C GLY A 38 -4.84 2.16 -12.34
N PRO A 39 -5.80 2.78 -13.05
CA PRO A 39 -7.18 2.32 -13.14
C PRO A 39 -7.35 0.85 -13.56
N LYS A 40 -6.59 0.42 -14.57
CA LYS A 40 -6.66 -0.95 -15.13
C LYS A 40 -6.26 -2.02 -14.11
N LEU A 41 -5.16 -1.80 -13.37
CA LEU A 41 -4.68 -2.75 -12.36
C LEU A 41 -5.64 -2.84 -11.18
N ALA A 42 -6.11 -1.71 -10.67
CA ALA A 42 -7.07 -1.68 -9.57
C ALA A 42 -8.40 -2.36 -9.95
N ALA A 43 -8.90 -2.13 -11.17
CA ALA A 43 -10.07 -2.85 -11.67
C ALA A 43 -9.82 -4.36 -11.80
N ALA A 44 -8.64 -4.77 -12.29
CA ALA A 44 -8.30 -6.19 -12.45
C ALA A 44 -8.24 -6.93 -11.10
N VAL A 45 -7.62 -6.33 -10.08
CA VAL A 45 -7.61 -6.89 -8.71
C VAL A 45 -9.02 -6.97 -8.12
N THR A 46 -9.84 -5.94 -8.35
CA THR A 46 -11.24 -5.91 -7.89
C THR A 46 -12.07 -7.01 -8.56
N ASN A 47 -11.96 -7.15 -9.89
CA ASN A 47 -12.63 -8.20 -10.66
C ASN A 47 -12.19 -9.61 -10.23
N ALA A 48 -10.94 -9.78 -9.84
CA ALA A 48 -10.41 -11.02 -9.29
C ALA A 48 -10.93 -11.35 -7.88
N GLY A 49 -11.58 -10.40 -7.20
CA GLY A 49 -12.20 -10.59 -5.89
C GLY A 49 -11.35 -10.12 -4.70
N GLY A 50 -10.28 -9.37 -4.95
CA GLY A 50 -9.59 -8.56 -3.93
C GLY A 50 -10.13 -7.14 -3.88
N ILE A 51 -9.38 -6.23 -3.24
CA ILE A 51 -9.70 -4.79 -3.23
C ILE A 51 -8.66 -4.03 -4.04
N GLY A 52 -9.06 -3.50 -5.20
CA GLY A 52 -8.21 -2.61 -5.98
C GLY A 52 -8.19 -1.19 -5.41
N VAL A 53 -7.00 -0.60 -5.32
CA VAL A 53 -6.82 0.77 -4.82
C VAL A 53 -6.02 1.59 -5.82
N ILE A 54 -6.54 2.75 -6.22
CA ILE A 54 -5.81 3.70 -7.09
C ILE A 54 -4.81 4.49 -6.23
N GLY A 55 -3.58 4.65 -6.72
CA GLY A 55 -2.62 5.59 -6.15
C GLY A 55 -2.88 7.04 -6.60
N GLY A 56 -3.46 7.86 -5.75
CA GLY A 56 -3.86 9.24 -6.03
C GLY A 56 -2.76 10.31 -5.89
N HIS A 57 -1.49 9.91 -5.86
CA HIS A 57 -0.38 10.85 -5.70
C HIS A 57 -0.32 11.84 -6.88
N GLY A 58 -0.40 13.14 -6.58
CA GLY A 58 -0.24 14.20 -7.57
C GLY A 58 -1.49 14.54 -8.38
N TYR A 59 -2.62 13.85 -8.16
CA TYR A 59 -3.86 14.16 -8.87
C TYR A 59 -4.51 15.46 -8.37
N SER A 60 -5.06 16.23 -9.31
CA SER A 60 -6.10 17.22 -9.02
C SER A 60 -7.45 16.53 -8.77
N PRO A 61 -8.46 17.22 -8.21
CA PRO A 61 -9.80 16.66 -8.07
C PRO A 61 -10.39 16.14 -9.40
N ASP A 62 -10.21 16.88 -10.50
CA ASP A 62 -10.69 16.45 -11.81
C ASP A 62 -9.92 15.25 -12.35
N GLY A 63 -8.59 15.25 -12.21
CA GLY A 63 -7.76 14.11 -12.59
C GLY A 63 -8.13 12.84 -11.80
N LEU A 64 -8.37 12.96 -10.49
CA LEU A 64 -8.83 11.83 -9.68
C LEU A 64 -10.21 11.32 -10.17
N ARG A 65 -11.13 12.23 -10.51
CA ARG A 65 -12.45 11.87 -11.03
C ARG A 65 -12.34 11.10 -12.35
N GLU A 66 -11.49 11.55 -13.27
CA GLU A 66 -11.22 10.85 -14.53
C GLU A 66 -10.65 9.45 -14.31
N GLN A 67 -9.66 9.31 -13.42
CA GLN A 67 -9.03 8.03 -13.12
C GLN A 67 -10.01 7.04 -12.47
N ILE A 68 -10.91 7.52 -11.61
CA ILE A 68 -11.98 6.69 -11.04
C ILE A 68 -13.01 6.28 -12.12
N GLN A 69 -13.38 7.17 -13.04
CA GLN A 69 -14.27 6.83 -14.15
C GLN A 69 -13.65 5.77 -15.06
N GLU A 70 -12.36 5.91 -15.38
CA GLU A 70 -11.61 4.91 -16.13
C GLU A 70 -11.59 3.56 -15.40
N LEU A 71 -11.33 3.54 -14.09
CA LEU A 71 -11.35 2.30 -13.29
C LEU A 71 -12.72 1.63 -13.40
N LYS A 72 -13.80 2.41 -13.21
CA LYS A 72 -15.16 1.91 -13.29
C LYS A 72 -15.50 1.36 -14.67
N SER A 73 -14.91 1.88 -15.75
CA SER A 73 -15.11 1.33 -17.09
C SER A 73 -14.58 -0.10 -17.21
N TYR A 74 -13.50 -0.43 -16.50
CA TYR A 74 -12.87 -1.76 -16.49
C TYR A 74 -13.49 -2.75 -15.49
N LEU A 75 -14.33 -2.30 -14.56
CA LEU A 75 -15.02 -3.19 -13.62
C LEU A 75 -16.07 -4.06 -14.33
N THR A 76 -16.09 -5.35 -14.01
CA THR A 76 -17.15 -6.28 -14.44
C THR A 76 -18.46 -5.98 -13.71
N ASP A 77 -18.40 -5.82 -12.39
CA ASP A 77 -19.52 -5.33 -11.56
C ASP A 77 -19.29 -3.85 -11.25
N LYS A 78 -20.19 -2.98 -11.70
CA LYS A 78 -20.05 -1.53 -11.57
C LYS A 78 -20.21 -1.03 -10.14
N ASP A 79 -20.76 -1.87 -9.25
CA ASP A 79 -20.89 -1.60 -7.82
C ASP A 79 -19.79 -2.28 -7.00
N ALA A 80 -18.80 -2.93 -7.64
CA ALA A 80 -17.71 -3.59 -6.94
C ALA A 80 -16.83 -2.58 -6.15
N PRO A 81 -16.33 -2.97 -4.97
CA PRO A 81 -15.60 -2.07 -4.10
C PRO A 81 -14.21 -1.75 -4.66
N PHE A 82 -13.86 -0.47 -4.66
CA PHE A 82 -12.52 0.02 -4.95
C PHE A 82 -12.10 1.04 -3.89
N GLY A 83 -10.80 1.31 -3.80
CA GLY A 83 -10.23 2.31 -2.90
C GLY A 83 -9.45 3.41 -3.61
N VAL A 84 -9.15 4.47 -2.86
CA VAL A 84 -8.28 5.56 -3.27
C VAL A 84 -7.25 5.82 -2.17
N ASP A 85 -5.97 5.80 -2.51
CA ASP A 85 -4.86 6.15 -1.63
C ASP A 85 -4.36 7.56 -1.91
N ILE A 86 -4.24 8.40 -0.88
CA ILE A 86 -3.63 9.72 -0.98
C ILE A 86 -2.53 9.87 0.08
N LEU A 87 -1.38 10.37 -0.38
CA LEU A 87 -0.23 10.68 0.46
C LEU A 87 -0.45 12.02 1.20
N LEU A 88 -0.48 11.99 2.53
CA LEU A 88 -0.74 13.16 3.38
C LEU A 88 0.43 13.44 4.34
N PRO A 89 1.59 13.88 3.84
CA PRO A 89 2.71 14.22 4.72
C PRO A 89 2.32 15.35 5.68
N GLN A 90 2.71 15.23 6.95
CA GLN A 90 2.55 16.32 7.92
C GLN A 90 3.32 17.56 7.44
N VAL A 91 2.66 18.71 7.45
CA VAL A 91 3.26 20.02 7.17
C VAL A 91 3.27 20.86 8.45
N GLY A 92 4.34 21.62 8.67
CA GLY A 92 4.50 22.48 9.85
C GLY A 92 4.83 21.72 11.15
N GLY A 93 4.95 22.47 12.25
CA GLY A 93 5.36 21.95 13.55
C GLY A 93 6.75 21.31 13.49
N ASN A 94 6.85 20.05 13.94
CA ASN A 94 8.07 19.25 13.91
C ASN A 94 8.25 18.44 12.60
N ALA A 95 7.51 18.77 11.54
CA ALA A 95 7.68 18.13 10.25
C ALA A 95 9.09 18.37 9.66
N ARG A 96 9.49 17.48 8.76
CA ARG A 96 10.71 17.66 7.98
C ARG A 96 10.55 18.90 7.10
N LYS A 97 11.62 19.69 6.95
CA LYS A 97 11.61 20.91 6.12
C LYS A 97 11.37 20.63 4.64
N THR A 98 11.63 19.41 4.18
CA THR A 98 11.35 18.93 2.82
C THR A 98 9.87 18.55 2.62
N ASN A 99 9.06 18.48 3.69
CA ASN A 99 7.64 18.17 3.55
C ASN A 99 6.90 19.39 2.99
N TYR A 100 6.02 19.14 2.03
CA TYR A 100 5.04 20.07 1.52
C TYR A 100 3.71 19.36 1.36
N ASP A 101 2.62 20.12 1.21
CA ASP A 101 1.30 19.54 0.99
C ASP A 101 1.19 19.01 -0.45
N TYR A 102 1.18 17.68 -0.59
CA TYR A 102 1.09 17.01 -1.89
C TYR A 102 -0.26 17.24 -2.58
N THR A 103 -1.28 17.66 -1.82
CA THR A 103 -2.61 18.01 -2.34
C THR A 103 -2.73 19.47 -2.74
N LYS A 104 -1.71 20.31 -2.48
CA LYS A 104 -1.69 21.75 -2.80
C LYS A 104 -2.94 22.50 -2.28
N GLY A 105 -3.40 22.16 -1.07
CA GLY A 105 -4.58 22.73 -0.43
C GLY A 105 -5.91 22.14 -0.88
N LYS A 106 -5.90 21.08 -1.71
CA LYS A 106 -7.10 20.49 -2.33
C LYS A 106 -7.59 19.21 -1.67
N LEU A 107 -7.09 18.87 -0.49
CA LEU A 107 -7.47 17.64 0.21
C LEU A 107 -8.99 17.48 0.35
N MET A 108 -9.73 18.49 0.82
CA MET A 108 -11.18 18.33 1.01
C MET A 108 -11.93 18.11 -0.30
N GLU A 109 -11.53 18.77 -1.39
CA GLU A 109 -12.11 18.54 -2.72
C GLU A 109 -11.81 17.11 -3.22
N LEU A 110 -10.61 16.59 -2.95
CA LEU A 110 -10.28 15.19 -3.25
C LEU A 110 -11.12 14.21 -2.43
N ILE A 111 -11.37 14.51 -1.15
CA ILE A 111 -12.27 13.72 -0.29
C ILE A 111 -13.70 13.73 -0.83
N ASP A 112 -14.20 14.89 -1.28
CA ASP A 112 -15.53 14.97 -1.91
C ASP A 112 -15.60 14.10 -3.17
N VAL A 113 -14.57 14.11 -4.03
CA VAL A 113 -14.52 13.20 -5.19
C VAL A 113 -14.56 11.73 -4.78
N VAL A 114 -13.85 11.35 -3.73
CA VAL A 114 -13.85 9.96 -3.20
C VAL A 114 -15.25 9.56 -2.72
N VAL A 115 -15.93 10.44 -1.97
CA VAL A 115 -17.28 10.22 -1.43
C VAL A 115 -18.32 10.17 -2.56
N GLU A 116 -18.33 11.17 -3.45
CA GLU A 116 -19.25 11.26 -4.59
C GLU A 116 -19.11 10.06 -5.54
N SER A 117 -17.88 9.57 -5.70
CA SER A 117 -17.58 8.40 -6.50
C SER A 117 -17.98 7.08 -5.84
N LYS A 118 -18.44 7.09 -4.58
CA LYS A 118 -18.78 5.90 -3.80
C LYS A 118 -17.61 4.92 -3.69
N ALA A 119 -16.39 5.42 -3.51
CA ALA A 119 -15.27 4.57 -3.16
C ALA A 119 -15.58 3.84 -1.85
N ARG A 120 -15.11 2.59 -1.70
CA ARG A 120 -15.38 1.81 -0.49
C ARG A 120 -14.41 2.13 0.64
N VAL A 121 -13.18 2.53 0.31
CA VAL A 121 -12.14 2.90 1.27
C VAL A 121 -11.29 4.06 0.77
N PHE A 122 -11.01 4.99 1.67
CA PHE A 122 -9.97 5.99 1.53
C PHE A 122 -8.76 5.57 2.36
N VAL A 123 -7.57 5.63 1.76
CA VAL A 123 -6.31 5.29 2.42
C VAL A 123 -5.47 6.55 2.58
N SER A 124 -5.15 6.89 3.83
CA SER A 124 -4.17 7.93 4.14
C SER A 124 -2.80 7.29 4.35
N ALA A 125 -1.88 7.62 3.45
CA ALA A 125 -0.48 7.20 3.54
C ALA A 125 0.42 8.34 4.06
N ILE A 126 1.57 7.96 4.62
CA ILE A 126 2.65 8.85 5.14
C ILE A 126 2.30 9.66 6.39
N GLY A 127 1.05 10.10 6.52
CA GLY A 127 0.54 10.82 7.68
C GLY A 127 -0.91 10.48 7.97
N VAL A 128 -1.58 11.38 8.67
CA VAL A 128 -3.00 11.26 9.03
C VAL A 128 -3.76 12.46 8.45
N PRO A 129 -5.01 12.28 8.02
CA PRO A 129 -5.85 13.38 7.55
C PRO A 129 -6.32 14.25 8.73
N PRO A 130 -6.79 15.48 8.48
CA PRO A 130 -7.51 16.25 9.49
C PRO A 130 -8.83 15.55 9.86
N ARG A 131 -9.31 15.73 11.10
CA ARG A 131 -10.54 15.09 11.60
C ARG A 131 -11.75 15.28 10.68
N GLN A 132 -11.94 16.50 10.17
CA GLN A 132 -13.05 16.83 9.26
C GLN A 132 -13.08 15.96 7.99
N ALA A 133 -11.92 15.48 7.51
CA ALA A 133 -11.87 14.60 6.36
C ALA A 133 -12.38 13.19 6.71
N VAL A 134 -12.04 12.68 7.89
CA VAL A 134 -12.57 11.38 8.37
C VAL A 134 -14.08 11.46 8.59
N GLU A 135 -14.56 12.51 9.25
CA GLU A 135 -15.99 12.75 9.45
C GLU A 135 -16.74 12.81 8.11
N ARG A 136 -16.15 13.48 7.11
CA ARG A 136 -16.72 13.57 5.75
C ARG A 136 -16.76 12.21 5.05
N LEU A 137 -15.72 11.39 5.18
CA LEU A 137 -15.65 10.03 4.63
C LEU A 137 -16.72 9.13 5.25
N HIS A 138 -16.81 9.10 6.58
CA HIS A 138 -17.79 8.31 7.32
C HIS A 138 -19.22 8.73 7.01
N ALA A 139 -19.50 10.04 6.94
CA ALA A 139 -20.80 10.55 6.52
C ALA A 139 -21.18 10.13 5.09
N GLY A 140 -20.17 9.89 4.23
CA GLY A 140 -20.32 9.36 2.88
C GLY A 140 -20.38 7.84 2.78
N GLY A 141 -20.26 7.10 3.89
CA GLY A 141 -20.24 5.64 3.90
C GLY A 141 -18.89 5.02 3.51
N VAL A 142 -17.81 5.82 3.48
CA VAL A 142 -16.47 5.41 3.05
C VAL A 142 -15.62 5.02 4.26
N LEU A 143 -15.00 3.84 4.22
CA LEU A 143 -14.08 3.39 5.26
C LEU A 143 -12.79 4.23 5.23
N TYR A 144 -12.27 4.57 6.40
CA TYR A 144 -10.99 5.22 6.57
C TYR A 144 -9.91 4.21 7.00
N MET A 145 -8.90 4.06 6.14
CA MET A 145 -7.71 3.28 6.41
C MET A 145 -6.49 4.20 6.56
N ASN A 146 -5.63 3.95 7.55
CA ASN A 146 -4.39 4.70 7.71
C ASN A 146 -3.17 3.78 7.70
N MET A 147 -2.11 4.20 6.99
CA MET A 147 -0.84 3.48 7.01
C MET A 147 0.05 3.89 8.19
N ILE A 148 0.69 2.92 8.81
CA ILE A 148 1.64 3.11 9.91
C ILE A 148 2.89 2.23 9.70
N GLY A 149 4.05 2.76 10.09
CA GLY A 149 5.31 1.99 10.15
C GLY A 149 5.86 1.81 11.57
N HIS A 150 5.09 2.17 12.61
CA HIS A 150 5.54 2.10 14.01
C HIS A 150 4.36 1.98 14.98
N PRO A 151 4.44 1.15 16.04
CA PRO A 151 3.35 0.98 17.03
C PRO A 151 2.86 2.28 17.68
N LYS A 152 3.79 3.20 18.00
CA LYS A 152 3.46 4.56 18.52
C LYS A 152 2.46 5.37 17.67
N HIS A 153 2.26 5.05 16.39
CA HIS A 153 1.30 5.76 15.54
C HIS A 153 -0.15 5.29 15.76
N VAL A 154 -0.36 4.13 16.39
CA VAL A 154 -1.69 3.51 16.55
C VAL A 154 -2.64 4.44 17.29
N GLN A 155 -2.24 4.99 18.44
CA GLN A 155 -3.13 5.82 19.27
C GLN A 155 -3.67 7.03 18.50
N LYS A 156 -2.80 7.74 17.76
CA LYS A 156 -3.22 8.90 16.97
C LYS A 156 -4.27 8.54 15.90
N CYS A 157 -4.21 7.33 15.34
CA CYS A 157 -5.19 6.88 14.36
C CYS A 157 -6.51 6.44 15.03
N LEU A 158 -6.44 5.80 16.21
CA LEU A 158 -7.62 5.46 17.01
C LEU A 158 -8.37 6.73 17.44
N ASP A 159 -7.66 7.78 17.85
CA ASP A 159 -8.25 9.07 18.23
C ASP A 159 -9.02 9.75 17.08
N LEU A 160 -8.73 9.35 15.83
CA LEU A 160 -9.39 9.81 14.61
C LEU A 160 -10.47 8.85 14.11
N ASP A 161 -10.79 7.79 14.85
CA ASP A 161 -11.76 6.76 14.47
C ASP A 161 -11.37 5.98 13.20
N VAL A 162 -10.13 5.51 13.13
CA VAL A 162 -9.67 4.65 12.03
C VAL A 162 -10.43 3.32 11.98
N ASP A 163 -10.86 2.90 10.79
CA ASP A 163 -11.55 1.62 10.57
C ASP A 163 -10.56 0.48 10.33
N ILE A 164 -9.46 0.79 9.64
CA ILE A 164 -8.44 -0.16 9.21
C ILE A 164 -7.05 0.44 9.39
N LEU A 165 -6.16 -0.24 10.10
CA LEU A 165 -4.74 0.11 10.16
C LEU A 165 -3.93 -0.76 9.22
N CYS A 166 -3.20 -0.13 8.30
CA CYS A 166 -2.20 -0.80 7.47
C CYS A 166 -0.84 -0.73 8.17
N ALA A 167 -0.40 -1.83 8.76
CA ALA A 167 0.92 -1.91 9.37
C ALA A 167 1.96 -2.35 8.33
N GLN A 168 2.88 -1.45 7.99
CA GLN A 168 3.85 -1.64 6.92
C GLN A 168 5.26 -1.91 7.47
N GLY A 169 5.74 -3.14 7.29
CA GLY A 169 7.10 -3.56 7.61
C GLY A 169 8.15 -2.84 6.77
N GLY A 170 9.36 -2.71 7.31
CA GLY A 170 10.50 -2.02 6.70
C GLY A 170 11.00 -2.63 5.38
N GLU A 171 10.52 -3.82 5.04
CA GLU A 171 10.76 -4.54 3.78
C GLU A 171 9.97 -3.95 2.60
N ALA A 172 8.91 -3.17 2.86
CA ALA A 172 8.06 -2.58 1.83
C ALA A 172 8.81 -1.61 0.92
N GLY A 173 8.37 -1.51 -0.34
CA GLY A 173 8.84 -0.49 -1.30
C GLY A 173 8.23 0.88 -1.04
N GLY A 174 8.85 1.94 -1.57
CA GLY A 174 8.36 3.30 -1.36
C GLY A 174 8.53 3.76 0.09
N HIS A 175 7.68 4.66 0.57
CA HIS A 175 7.88 5.30 1.87
C HIS A 175 7.68 4.27 2.98
N THR A 176 8.74 3.98 3.75
CA THR A 176 8.70 2.89 4.74
C THR A 176 9.55 3.16 5.97
N GLY A 177 9.15 2.56 7.09
CA GLY A 177 9.88 2.56 8.35
C GLY A 177 10.99 1.49 8.39
N ASP A 178 11.47 1.21 9.59
CA ASP A 178 12.59 0.29 9.85
C ASP A 178 12.15 -1.04 10.47
N ILE A 179 10.99 -1.07 11.12
CA ILE A 179 10.57 -2.22 11.92
C ILE A 179 10.20 -3.37 10.98
N PRO A 180 10.81 -4.57 11.11
CA PRO A 180 10.49 -5.71 10.26
C PRO A 180 9.03 -6.14 10.39
N PHE A 181 8.48 -6.70 9.31
CA PHE A 181 7.11 -7.20 9.22
C PHE A 181 6.76 -8.12 10.40
N SER A 182 7.59 -9.13 10.67
CA SER A 182 7.37 -10.13 11.72
C SER A 182 7.35 -9.56 13.14
N VAL A 183 7.87 -8.35 13.34
CA VAL A 183 7.87 -7.63 14.63
C VAL A 183 6.74 -6.62 14.68
N LEU A 184 6.52 -5.87 13.60
CA LEU A 184 5.53 -4.79 13.55
C LEU A 184 4.10 -5.32 13.64
N ILE A 185 3.74 -6.32 12.84
CA ILE A 185 2.37 -6.82 12.74
C ILE A 185 1.83 -7.30 14.10
N PRO A 186 2.49 -8.23 14.83
CA PRO A 186 1.96 -8.71 16.11
C PRO A 186 1.98 -7.63 17.19
N ALA A 187 2.94 -6.68 17.14
CA ALA A 187 2.97 -5.56 18.07
C ALA A 187 1.75 -4.63 17.89
N VAL A 188 1.37 -4.34 16.64
CA VAL A 188 0.17 -3.56 16.32
C VAL A 188 -1.10 -4.35 16.64
N ALA A 189 -1.17 -5.64 16.33
CA ALA A 189 -2.31 -6.50 16.64
C ALA A 189 -2.64 -6.48 18.14
N LYS A 190 -1.61 -6.52 19.00
CA LYS A 190 -1.78 -6.42 20.46
C LYS A 190 -2.40 -5.09 20.89
N LEU A 191 -2.00 -3.97 20.26
CA LEU A 191 -2.53 -2.64 20.56
C LEU A 191 -3.97 -2.45 20.08
N LEU A 192 -4.37 -3.14 19.02
CA LEU A 192 -5.73 -3.06 18.46
C LEU A 192 -6.73 -3.97 19.18
N LYS A 193 -6.28 -4.87 20.04
CA LYS A 193 -7.16 -5.80 20.75
C LYS A 193 -8.25 -5.06 21.53
N GLY A 194 -9.52 -5.29 21.15
CA GLY A 194 -10.69 -4.67 21.77
C GLY A 194 -10.96 -3.22 21.35
N GLN A 195 -10.16 -2.64 20.45
CA GLN A 195 -10.42 -1.33 19.87
C GLN A 195 -11.44 -1.49 18.74
N LYS A 196 -12.50 -0.67 18.77
CA LYS A 196 -13.57 -0.70 17.77
C LYS A 196 -13.60 0.61 16.99
N SER A 197 -13.93 0.51 15.71
CA SER A 197 -14.29 1.70 14.94
C SER A 197 -15.73 2.07 15.28
N ALA A 198 -15.97 3.34 15.60
CA ALA A 198 -17.29 3.86 15.90
C ALA A 198 -18.17 3.88 14.64
N PHE A 199 -17.58 4.11 13.46
CA PHE A 199 -18.28 4.06 12.18
C PHE A 199 -18.80 2.66 11.81
N THR A 200 -17.98 1.62 11.97
CA THR A 200 -18.34 0.25 11.55
C THR A 200 -18.97 -0.59 12.67
N GLY A 201 -18.72 -0.26 13.93
CA GLY A 201 -19.17 -1.02 15.10
C GLY A 201 -18.41 -2.34 15.33
N VAL A 202 -17.46 -2.69 14.46
CA VAL A 202 -16.61 -3.88 14.62
C VAL A 202 -15.21 -3.49 15.09
N ASP A 203 -14.39 -4.48 15.42
CA ASP A 203 -13.00 -4.23 15.83
C ASP A 203 -12.23 -3.55 14.69
N VAL A 204 -11.30 -2.65 15.03
CA VAL A 204 -10.43 -2.01 14.04
C VAL A 204 -9.59 -3.09 13.36
N GLN A 205 -9.68 -3.16 12.04
CA GLN A 205 -9.00 -4.21 11.28
C GLN A 205 -7.52 -3.91 11.11
N LEU A 206 -6.71 -4.96 11.08
CA LEU A 206 -5.27 -4.86 10.81
C LEU A 206 -4.96 -5.45 9.44
N VAL A 207 -4.42 -4.64 8.54
CA VAL A 207 -3.90 -5.09 7.25
C VAL A 207 -2.37 -5.06 7.31
N ALA A 208 -1.73 -6.16 6.91
CA ALA A 208 -0.27 -6.26 6.92
C ALA A 208 0.33 -5.87 5.56
N ALA A 209 1.40 -5.07 5.56
CA ALA A 209 2.07 -4.62 4.34
C ALA A 209 3.59 -4.78 4.46
N GLY A 210 4.25 -4.92 3.30
CA GLY A 210 5.71 -5.08 3.21
C GLY A 210 6.14 -6.55 3.21
N GLY A 211 6.99 -6.94 2.27
CA GLY A 211 7.46 -8.33 2.19
C GLY A 211 6.45 -9.36 1.65
N VAL A 212 5.25 -8.94 1.22
CA VAL A 212 4.19 -9.85 0.74
C VAL A 212 4.31 -10.06 -0.78
N SER A 213 4.46 -11.33 -1.20
CA SER A 213 4.48 -11.71 -2.63
C SER A 213 3.79 -13.03 -2.96
N GLY A 214 3.49 -13.87 -1.97
CA GLY A 214 2.92 -15.20 -2.17
C GLY A 214 2.10 -15.69 -0.97
N GLY A 215 1.67 -16.95 -1.02
CA GLY A 215 0.76 -17.53 -0.04
C GLY A 215 1.34 -17.69 1.36
N GLU A 216 2.64 -17.99 1.48
CA GLU A 216 3.35 -18.03 2.76
C GLU A 216 3.24 -16.70 3.51
N SER A 217 3.42 -15.58 2.79
CA SER A 217 3.34 -14.25 3.38
C SER A 217 1.91 -13.86 3.81
N LEU A 218 0.87 -14.26 3.08
CA LEU A 218 -0.52 -14.07 3.54
C LEU A 218 -0.83 -14.97 4.75
N ALA A 219 -0.45 -16.25 4.71
CA ALA A 219 -0.65 -17.15 5.86
C ALA A 219 0.07 -16.60 7.12
N ALA A 220 1.32 -16.15 6.98
CA ALA A 220 2.07 -15.52 8.06
C ALA A 220 1.37 -14.25 8.57
N ALA A 221 0.90 -13.37 7.69
CA ALA A 221 0.16 -12.16 8.08
C ALA A 221 -1.06 -12.49 8.96
N LEU A 222 -1.86 -13.46 8.53
CA LEU A 222 -3.04 -13.91 9.27
C LEU A 222 -2.67 -14.48 10.64
N MET A 223 -1.61 -15.28 10.72
CA MET A 223 -1.12 -15.85 11.99
C MET A 223 -0.51 -14.81 12.92
N LEU A 224 0.02 -13.70 12.38
CA LEU A 224 0.51 -12.56 13.16
C LEU A 224 -0.60 -11.61 13.64
N GLY A 225 -1.86 -11.89 13.29
CA GLY A 225 -3.04 -11.15 13.77
C GLY A 225 -3.61 -10.13 12.78
N ALA A 226 -3.16 -10.12 11.53
CA ALA A 226 -3.80 -9.33 10.48
C ALA A 226 -5.06 -10.04 9.95
N SER A 227 -5.99 -9.27 9.40
CA SER A 227 -7.19 -9.74 8.71
C SER A 227 -7.04 -9.76 7.19
N GLY A 228 -5.88 -9.32 6.67
CA GLY A 228 -5.52 -9.37 5.26
C GLY A 228 -4.18 -8.69 4.97
N VAL A 229 -3.84 -8.61 3.68
CA VAL A 229 -2.55 -8.07 3.21
C VAL A 229 -2.71 -6.94 2.21
N TRP A 230 -1.75 -6.02 2.21
CA TRP A 230 -1.60 -4.91 1.28
C TRP A 230 -0.33 -5.12 0.45
N VAL A 231 -0.50 -5.33 -0.85
CA VAL A 231 0.53 -5.89 -1.73
C VAL A 231 0.90 -4.88 -2.81
N GLY A 232 2.18 -4.49 -2.85
CA GLY A 232 2.73 -3.56 -3.83
C GLY A 232 3.61 -4.24 -4.87
N THR A 233 4.87 -4.53 -4.50
CA THR A 233 5.92 -4.96 -5.44
C THR A 233 5.56 -6.15 -6.33
N ARG A 234 4.82 -7.15 -5.82
CA ARG A 234 4.37 -8.29 -6.65
C ARG A 234 3.46 -7.86 -7.80
N PHE A 235 2.62 -6.85 -7.59
CA PHE A 235 1.71 -6.32 -8.60
C PHE A 235 2.36 -5.32 -9.57
N ILE A 236 3.61 -4.87 -9.33
CA ILE A 236 4.32 -3.98 -10.28
C ILE A 236 4.53 -4.67 -11.63
N VAL A 237 4.76 -5.99 -11.62
CA VAL A 237 5.00 -6.80 -12.83
C VAL A 237 3.72 -7.45 -13.39
N ALA A 238 2.55 -7.04 -12.89
CA ALA A 238 1.28 -7.51 -13.40
C ALA A 238 1.04 -7.00 -14.84
N ASN A 239 0.38 -7.81 -15.68
CA ASN A 239 0.07 -7.42 -17.06
C ASN A 239 -0.76 -6.12 -17.17
N GLU A 240 -1.53 -5.81 -16.13
CA GLU A 240 -2.40 -4.65 -16.03
C GLU A 240 -1.73 -3.43 -15.38
N ALA A 241 -0.50 -3.58 -14.86
CA ALA A 241 0.20 -2.51 -14.15
C ALA A 241 0.61 -1.36 -15.08
N GLY A 242 0.50 -0.13 -14.55
CA GLY A 242 0.91 1.09 -15.25
C GLY A 242 2.41 1.40 -15.15
N ALA A 243 3.17 0.56 -14.45
CA ALA A 243 4.62 0.75 -14.29
C ALA A 243 5.34 0.65 -15.64
N SER A 244 6.38 1.48 -15.85
CA SER A 244 7.17 1.45 -17.08
C SER A 244 7.83 0.08 -17.27
N LYS A 245 8.13 -0.31 -18.52
CA LYS A 245 8.85 -1.57 -18.79
C LYS A 245 10.16 -1.64 -18.01
N ALA A 246 10.90 -0.54 -17.94
CA ALA A 246 12.16 -0.47 -17.18
C ALA A 246 11.96 -0.72 -15.68
N HIS A 247 10.90 -0.17 -15.07
CA HIS A 247 10.58 -0.43 -13.66
C HIS A 247 10.21 -1.90 -13.43
N GLN A 248 9.43 -2.49 -14.34
CA GLN A 248 9.06 -3.90 -14.26
C GLN A 248 10.30 -4.81 -14.40
N GLU A 249 11.20 -4.54 -15.34
CA GLU A 249 12.47 -5.28 -15.47
C GLU A 249 13.38 -5.09 -14.25
N ALA A 250 13.39 -3.90 -13.64
CA ALA A 250 14.16 -3.65 -12.42
C ALA A 250 13.65 -4.46 -11.22
N VAL A 251 12.35 -4.78 -11.17
CA VAL A 251 11.78 -5.71 -10.19
C VAL A 251 12.16 -7.16 -10.52
N LEU A 252 11.98 -7.60 -11.77
CA LEU A 252 12.24 -8.99 -12.20
C LEU A 252 13.71 -9.40 -12.08
N SER A 253 14.62 -8.45 -12.22
CA SER A 253 16.08 -8.66 -12.12
C SER A 253 16.64 -8.46 -10.71
N ALA A 254 15.79 -8.19 -9.71
CA ALA A 254 16.25 -7.96 -8.34
C ALA A 254 16.62 -9.24 -7.60
N GLY A 255 17.72 -9.17 -6.84
CA GLY A 255 17.96 -10.00 -5.67
C GLY A 255 17.43 -9.35 -4.39
N VAL A 256 17.48 -10.09 -3.28
CA VAL A 256 17.02 -9.61 -1.96
C VAL A 256 17.85 -8.42 -1.43
N ASP A 257 19.10 -8.29 -1.87
CA ASP A 257 20.02 -7.24 -1.43
C ASP A 257 20.03 -6.03 -2.36
N ASP A 258 19.21 -6.00 -3.41
CA ASP A 258 19.25 -4.97 -4.46
C ASP A 258 18.45 -3.71 -4.13
N THR A 259 17.95 -3.58 -2.91
CA THR A 259 17.22 -2.39 -2.47
C THR A 259 17.94 -1.66 -1.34
N VAL A 260 17.77 -0.34 -1.29
CA VAL A 260 18.28 0.52 -0.22
C VAL A 260 17.17 1.47 0.22
N ARG A 261 17.23 1.92 1.47
CA ARG A 261 16.36 3.01 1.95
C ARG A 261 17.14 4.31 1.90
N SER A 262 16.55 5.31 1.24
CA SER A 262 17.18 6.60 1.03
C SER A 262 16.19 7.73 1.34
N VAL A 263 16.72 8.89 1.72
CA VAL A 263 15.92 10.12 1.88
C VAL A 263 16.11 11.09 0.72
N ILE A 264 16.99 10.80 -0.26
CA ILE A 264 17.40 11.80 -1.27
C ILE A 264 16.27 12.29 -2.18
N PHE A 265 15.23 11.47 -2.36
CA PHE A 265 14.12 11.76 -3.28
C PHE A 265 12.95 12.53 -2.65
N SER A 266 12.81 12.53 -1.32
CA SER A 266 11.67 13.19 -0.65
C SER A 266 11.96 13.77 0.74
N GLY A 267 13.20 13.60 1.22
CA GLY A 267 13.61 13.84 2.60
C GLY A 267 13.01 12.85 3.61
N ARG A 268 12.17 11.91 3.16
CA ARG A 268 11.60 10.82 3.95
C ARG A 268 12.13 9.47 3.44
N PRO A 269 12.39 8.50 4.33
CA PRO A 269 12.89 7.20 3.93
C PRO A 269 11.97 6.52 2.92
N LEU A 270 12.54 6.20 1.76
CA LEU A 270 11.94 5.50 0.62
C LEU A 270 12.79 4.27 0.33
N ARG A 271 12.19 3.09 0.21
CA ARG A 271 12.90 1.90 -0.28
C ARG A 271 12.80 1.80 -1.80
N ILE A 272 13.97 1.69 -2.42
CA ILE A 272 14.19 1.83 -3.86
C ILE A 272 15.25 0.86 -4.34
N ARG A 273 15.25 0.57 -5.65
CA ARG A 273 16.34 -0.14 -6.32
C ARG A 273 17.66 0.59 -6.12
N LYS A 274 18.72 -0.16 -5.82
CA LYS A 274 20.10 0.36 -5.80
C LYS A 274 20.54 0.70 -7.21
N THR A 275 21.16 1.86 -7.36
CA THR A 275 21.97 2.27 -8.51
C THR A 275 23.29 2.83 -8.00
N LYS A 276 24.30 2.94 -8.87
CA LYS A 276 25.59 3.56 -8.49
C LYS A 276 25.39 4.98 -7.96
N TYR A 277 24.52 5.75 -8.61
CA TYR A 277 24.14 7.10 -8.18
C TYR A 277 23.58 7.11 -6.74
N ILE A 278 22.59 6.25 -6.46
CA ILE A 278 21.98 6.19 -5.13
C ILE A 278 22.99 5.72 -4.08
N LEU A 279 23.81 4.71 -4.39
CA LEU A 279 24.83 4.21 -3.46
C LEU A 279 25.89 5.27 -3.16
N ASN A 280 26.28 6.08 -4.14
CA ASN A 280 27.21 7.18 -3.90
C ASN A 280 26.65 8.19 -2.87
N TRP A 281 25.36 8.52 -2.98
CA TRP A 281 24.67 9.34 -1.98
C TRP A 281 24.68 8.69 -0.59
N GLU A 282 24.30 7.42 -0.50
CA GLU A 282 24.15 6.71 0.77
C GLU A 282 25.48 6.34 1.44
N GLU A 283 26.56 6.14 0.68
CA GLU A 283 27.85 5.67 1.20
C GLU A 283 28.89 6.78 1.32
N ASN A 284 28.90 7.74 0.40
CA ASN A 284 29.98 8.75 0.30
C ASN A 284 29.53 10.19 0.59
N ARG A 285 28.22 10.51 0.52
CA ARG A 285 27.71 11.89 0.61
C ARG A 285 26.72 12.14 1.75
N GLN A 286 26.80 11.35 2.82
CA GLN A 286 25.84 11.39 3.94
C GLN A 286 25.77 12.76 4.65
N GLU A 287 26.89 13.47 4.76
CA GLU A 287 26.90 14.82 5.35
C GLU A 287 26.21 15.85 4.46
N GLU A 288 26.34 15.73 3.13
CA GLU A 288 25.59 16.55 2.18
C GLU A 288 24.09 16.28 2.26
N ILE A 289 23.67 15.02 2.39
CA ILE A 289 22.25 14.67 2.61
C ILE A 289 21.71 15.42 3.82
N LYS A 290 22.43 15.39 4.95
CA LYS A 290 22.01 16.09 6.18
C LYS A 290 21.94 17.61 5.98
N ALA A 291 22.95 18.19 5.33
CA ALA A 291 23.02 19.63 5.09
C ALA A 291 21.88 20.12 4.18
N LEU A 292 21.62 19.43 3.07
CA LEU A 292 20.59 19.80 2.10
C LEU A 292 19.18 19.60 2.68
N THR A 293 18.91 18.41 3.24
CA THR A 293 17.58 18.14 3.82
C THR A 293 17.30 19.01 5.06
N GLY A 294 18.34 19.40 5.80
CA GLY A 294 18.29 20.37 6.89
C GLY A 294 17.95 21.81 6.45
N GLN A 295 18.08 22.10 5.16
CA GLN A 295 17.66 23.35 4.52
C GLN A 295 16.32 23.21 3.78
N GLY A 296 15.71 22.01 3.78
CA GLY A 296 14.49 21.72 3.02
C GLY A 296 14.74 21.42 1.54
N ILE A 297 15.99 21.27 1.13
CA ILE A 297 16.40 20.97 -0.24
C ILE A 297 16.46 19.44 -0.41
N LEU A 298 15.92 18.93 -1.52
CA LEU A 298 16.03 17.52 -1.85
C LEU A 298 17.36 17.25 -2.56
N PRO A 299 18.21 16.34 -2.05
CA PRO A 299 19.51 16.08 -2.65
C PRO A 299 19.45 15.73 -4.15
N VAL A 300 18.47 14.94 -4.58
CA VAL A 300 18.33 14.60 -6.01
C VAL A 300 18.02 15.81 -6.89
N LEU A 301 17.18 16.73 -6.42
CA LEU A 301 16.83 17.94 -7.16
C LEU A 301 18.03 18.89 -7.21
N HIS A 302 18.72 19.04 -6.08
CA HIS A 302 19.95 19.83 -6.01
C HIS A 302 21.00 19.33 -7.01
N ASP A 303 21.28 18.03 -7.04
CA ASP A 303 22.26 17.45 -7.97
C ASP A 303 21.86 17.73 -9.43
N SER A 304 20.58 17.54 -9.78
CA SER A 304 20.07 17.79 -11.14
C SER A 304 20.11 19.27 -11.54
N GLU A 305 19.91 20.19 -10.60
CA GLU A 305 20.00 21.64 -10.85
C GLU A 305 21.45 22.11 -11.02
N GLN A 306 22.39 21.51 -10.30
CA GLN A 306 23.82 21.84 -10.42
C GLN A 306 24.47 21.21 -11.66
N HIS A 307 23.91 20.10 -12.17
CA HIS A 307 24.45 19.34 -13.30
C HIS A 307 23.35 19.05 -14.35
N PRO A 308 22.77 20.09 -14.98
CA PRO A 308 21.61 19.94 -15.86
C PRO A 308 21.90 19.18 -17.17
N ASP A 309 23.18 18.96 -17.51
CA ASP A 309 23.63 18.28 -18.73
C ASP A 309 24.30 16.91 -18.43
N ASP A 310 24.19 16.40 -17.20
CA ASP A 310 24.75 15.09 -16.81
C ASP A 310 23.70 13.98 -16.95
N ASP A 311 23.77 13.24 -18.06
CA ASP A 311 22.86 12.14 -18.38
C ASP A 311 22.81 11.06 -17.27
N GLU A 312 23.92 10.78 -16.57
CA GLU A 312 23.94 9.78 -15.50
C GLU A 312 23.08 10.23 -14.31
N ILE A 313 23.13 11.51 -13.96
CA ILE A 313 22.27 12.08 -12.92
C ILE A 313 20.82 12.09 -13.38
N LEU A 314 20.55 12.61 -14.58
CA LEU A 314 19.20 12.76 -15.13
C LEU A 314 18.47 11.41 -15.26
N ASP A 315 19.17 10.35 -15.66
CA ASP A 315 18.59 9.00 -15.76
C ASP A 315 18.22 8.40 -14.39
N ASN A 316 18.79 8.93 -13.30
CA ASN A 316 18.60 8.41 -11.94
C ASN A 316 17.68 9.27 -11.06
N ILE A 317 17.18 10.41 -11.54
CA ILE A 317 16.29 11.28 -10.74
C ILE A 317 14.91 10.65 -10.46
N HIS A 318 14.54 9.64 -11.25
CA HIS A 318 13.29 8.89 -11.09
C HIS A 318 13.58 7.50 -10.52
N PRO A 319 13.27 7.25 -9.22
CA PRO A 319 13.63 5.99 -8.59
C PRO A 319 12.66 4.86 -8.95
N TYR A 320 13.18 3.63 -9.06
CA TYR A 320 12.35 2.43 -9.08
C TYR A 320 11.99 2.01 -7.66
N LEU A 321 10.79 2.42 -7.20
CA LEU A 321 10.26 2.03 -5.90
C LEU A 321 9.94 0.52 -5.89
N MET A 322 10.56 -0.24 -4.99
CA MET A 322 10.30 -1.67 -4.82
C MET A 322 10.72 -2.13 -3.42
N GLY A 323 10.05 -3.14 -2.89
CA GLY A 323 10.40 -3.75 -1.62
C GLY A 323 11.50 -4.79 -1.77
N ILE A 324 12.04 -5.25 -0.63
CA ILE A 324 13.01 -6.37 -0.58
C ILE A 324 12.45 -7.62 -1.28
N VAL A 325 11.12 -7.79 -1.20
CA VAL A 325 10.41 -8.92 -1.82
C VAL A 325 10.55 -8.98 -3.34
N ALA A 326 11.05 -7.93 -4.01
CA ALA A 326 11.40 -7.97 -5.43
C ALA A 326 12.33 -9.17 -5.74
N GLY A 327 13.23 -9.52 -4.82
CA GLY A 327 14.09 -10.71 -4.91
C GLY A 327 13.37 -12.06 -5.03
N LEU A 328 12.06 -12.10 -4.77
CA LEU A 328 11.20 -13.27 -4.87
C LEU A 328 10.18 -13.15 -6.02
N VAL A 329 10.19 -12.06 -6.78
CA VAL A 329 9.28 -11.78 -7.90
C VAL A 329 10.01 -12.07 -9.21
N ASN A 330 9.91 -13.30 -9.71
CA ASN A 330 10.72 -13.77 -10.84
C ASN A 330 9.96 -13.97 -12.16
N HIS A 331 8.66 -13.64 -12.21
CA HIS A 331 7.85 -13.77 -13.42
C HIS A 331 6.69 -12.78 -13.45
N ARG A 332 6.20 -12.52 -14.67
CA ARG A 332 5.02 -11.71 -14.97
C ARG A 332 3.77 -12.58 -14.94
N SER A 333 2.67 -12.04 -14.42
CA SER A 333 1.37 -12.71 -14.34
C SER A 333 0.25 -11.67 -14.49
N SER A 334 -0.97 -12.10 -14.77
CA SER A 334 -2.14 -11.24 -14.60
C SER A 334 -2.40 -10.95 -13.12
N ALA A 335 -3.11 -9.86 -12.83
CA ALA A 335 -3.52 -9.54 -11.46
C ALA A 335 -4.35 -10.67 -10.81
N LYS A 336 -5.14 -11.40 -11.62
CA LYS A 336 -5.92 -12.54 -11.16
C LYS A 336 -5.02 -13.70 -10.74
N GLU A 337 -4.04 -14.09 -11.57
CA GLU A 337 -3.12 -15.18 -11.26
C GLU A 337 -2.31 -14.88 -9.99
N ILE A 338 -1.82 -13.65 -9.82
CA ILE A 338 -1.12 -13.22 -8.60
C ILE A 338 -2.03 -13.40 -7.37
N LEU A 339 -3.30 -13.00 -7.49
CA LEU A 339 -4.23 -13.11 -6.39
C LEU A 339 -4.55 -14.57 -6.05
N ASP A 340 -4.79 -15.40 -7.07
CA ASP A 340 -5.03 -16.84 -6.91
C ASP A 340 -3.81 -17.51 -6.25
N GLU A 341 -2.58 -17.23 -6.70
CA GLU A 341 -1.32 -17.73 -6.11
C GLU A 341 -1.22 -17.42 -4.62
N ILE A 342 -1.50 -16.16 -4.24
CA ILE A 342 -1.45 -15.70 -2.84
C ILE A 342 -2.52 -16.43 -2.00
N VAL A 343 -3.75 -16.50 -2.47
CA VAL A 343 -4.85 -17.07 -1.68
C VAL A 343 -4.76 -18.59 -1.60
N ASP A 344 -4.44 -19.25 -2.70
CA ASP A 344 -4.36 -20.70 -2.79
C ASP A 344 -3.17 -21.23 -1.98
N GLY A 345 -2.01 -20.59 -2.15
CA GLY A 345 -0.84 -20.90 -1.33
C GLY A 345 -1.11 -20.68 0.14
N ALA A 346 -1.78 -19.58 0.53
CA ALA A 346 -2.10 -19.33 1.93
C ALA A 346 -3.04 -20.39 2.51
N ALA A 347 -4.09 -20.77 1.77
CA ALA A 347 -5.03 -21.80 2.20
C ALA A 347 -4.33 -23.16 2.37
N GLU A 348 -3.38 -23.49 1.48
CA GLU A 348 -2.55 -24.67 1.62
C GLU A 348 -1.68 -24.62 2.88
N LYS A 349 -0.96 -23.52 3.12
CA LYS A 349 -0.09 -23.37 4.29
C LYS A 349 -0.86 -23.41 5.61
N LEU A 350 -2.04 -22.82 5.67
CA LEU A 350 -2.89 -22.88 6.85
C LEU A 350 -3.36 -24.31 7.15
N ARG A 351 -3.75 -25.08 6.12
CA ARG A 351 -4.08 -26.51 6.30
C ARG A 351 -2.87 -27.32 6.74
N GLN A 352 -1.70 -27.09 6.14
CA GLN A 352 -0.45 -27.74 6.54
C GLN A 352 -0.08 -27.41 7.98
N GLY A 353 -0.23 -26.16 8.42
CA GLY A 353 0.01 -25.77 9.81
C GLY A 353 -0.95 -26.45 10.79
N SER A 354 -2.23 -26.58 10.42
CA SER A 354 -3.23 -27.22 11.30
C SER A 354 -2.93 -28.69 11.61
N VAL A 355 -2.31 -29.42 10.67
CA VAL A 355 -1.92 -30.84 10.90
C VAL A 355 -0.66 -30.99 11.77
N MET A 356 0.05 -29.90 12.05
CA MET A 356 1.20 -29.91 12.98
C MET A 356 0.78 -29.86 14.44
N LEU A 357 -0.48 -29.52 14.74
CA LEU A 357 -1.02 -29.51 16.09
C LEU A 357 -1.35 -30.94 16.54
N VAL A 358 -0.85 -31.35 17.70
CA VAL A 358 -1.15 -32.65 18.32
C VAL A 358 -2.00 -32.44 19.57
N ASN A 359 -2.97 -33.32 19.79
CA ASN A 359 -3.80 -33.29 21.01
C ASN A 359 -3.07 -33.87 22.22
N GLU A 360 -2.15 -34.81 21.99
CA GLU A 360 -1.32 -35.42 23.02
C GLU A 360 0.15 -35.41 22.56
N PRO A 361 1.08 -34.88 23.36
CA PRO A 361 2.50 -34.96 23.05
C PRO A 361 2.97 -36.41 23.11
N LYS A 362 3.85 -36.80 22.18
CA LYS A 362 4.47 -38.14 22.16
C LYS A 362 5.64 -38.29 23.14
N LEU A 363 5.99 -37.22 23.87
CA LEU A 363 7.12 -37.12 24.80
C LEU A 363 6.64 -36.61 26.15
#